data_AF-A0A162JJX5-F1
#
_entry.id   AF-A0A162JJX5-F1
#
_cell.length_a   1.000
_cell.length_b   1.000
_cell.length_c   1.000
_cell.angle_alpha   90.00
_cell.angle_beta   90.00
_cell.angle_gamma   90.00
#
_symmetry.space_group_name_H-M   'P 1'
#
loop_
_entity.id
_entity.type
_entity.pdbx_description
1 polymer ?
#
loop_
_entity_poly.entity_id
_entity_poly.type
_entity_poly.pdbx_seq_one_letter_code
_entity_poly.pdbx_strand_id
1 'polypeptide(L)'
;MPVADLFPPSMSVSHLWPWIGLVLAVPLAIALAGGGLRGDRSVTRWRDPVWLCWAGTLAYLFHQVEEHGVDALGVPYAFRGMLCATFGFPDPAACPIPEAFITAVNIPVVWLAGPVCALLGRQRPALALAWLGVPAVNTMAHLVPAVVEGAYNPGLVTALVLFLPLSAWSFRVALGRPDLGRRAVAGTVAGGVLLHAVLMGSLLAFLAGRIGTALLVLIQIVNPVIPPALVARVTAGRQISPPPARPRPGSR
;
A
#
# COMPACT_ATOMS: atom_id res chain seq x y z
N MET A 1 15.21 24.42 16.31
CA MET A 1 15.50 23.16 17.03
C MET A 1 16.84 22.62 16.53
N PRO A 2 17.76 22.22 17.42
CA PRO A 2 18.99 21.53 17.07
C PRO A 2 18.70 20.20 16.35
N VAL A 3 19.49 19.84 15.33
CA VAL A 3 19.37 18.56 14.60
C VAL A 3 19.56 17.34 15.52
N ALA A 4 20.26 17.53 16.65
CA ALA A 4 20.47 16.50 17.67
C ALA A 4 19.17 16.12 18.43
N ASP A 5 18.17 17.00 18.48
CA ASP A 5 16.90 16.74 19.16
C ASP A 5 15.87 16.06 18.22
N LEU A 6 16.22 15.83 16.94
CA LEU A 6 15.39 15.09 15.99
C LEU A 6 15.45 13.57 16.19
N PHE A 7 16.42 13.06 16.96
CA PHE A 7 16.64 11.63 17.12
C PHE A 7 16.56 11.24 18.60
N PRO A 8 15.47 10.58 19.05
CA PRO A 8 15.33 10.16 20.44
C PRO A 8 16.39 9.11 20.84
N PRO A 9 16.68 8.95 22.15
CA PRO A 9 17.90 8.30 22.66
C PRO A 9 18.03 6.78 22.41
N SER A 10 17.05 6.15 21.76
CA SER A 10 17.15 4.79 21.25
C SER A 10 16.23 4.63 20.03
N MET A 11 16.80 4.62 18.83
CA MET A 11 16.02 4.31 17.61
C MET A 11 15.62 2.84 17.64
N SER A 12 14.40 2.54 18.08
CA SER A 12 13.79 1.22 17.91
C SER A 12 13.51 0.97 16.43
N VAL A 13 13.46 -0.31 16.02
CA VAL A 13 13.09 -0.69 14.64
C VAL A 13 11.77 -0.01 14.23
N SER A 14 10.82 0.14 15.16
CA SER A 14 9.52 0.79 14.96
C SER A 14 9.59 2.23 14.45
N HIS A 15 10.67 2.96 14.75
CA HIS A 15 10.88 4.35 14.34
C HIS A 15 11.86 4.48 13.17
N LEU A 16 12.69 3.46 12.93
CA LEU A 16 13.70 3.48 11.87
C LEU A 16 13.16 3.00 10.53
N TRP A 17 12.22 2.06 10.53
CA TRP A 17 11.74 1.42 9.31
C TRP A 17 11.17 2.39 8.25
N PRO A 18 10.48 3.51 8.57
CA PRO A 18 9.96 4.42 7.55
C PRO A 18 11.09 5.09 6.77
N TRP A 19 12.19 5.43 7.45
CA TRP A 19 13.39 6.01 6.84
C TRP A 19 14.15 5.01 5.99
N ILE A 20 14.22 3.74 6.42
CA ILE A 20 14.74 2.66 5.58
C ILE A 20 13.88 2.55 4.31
N GLY A 21 12.55 2.62 4.45
CA GLY A 21 11.62 2.65 3.33
C GLY A 21 11.91 3.79 2.35
N LEU A 22 12.19 4.99 2.86
CA LEU A 22 12.59 6.15 2.06
C LEU A 22 13.92 5.91 1.31
N VAL A 23 14.90 5.29 1.95
CA VAL A 23 16.16 4.90 1.28
C VAL A 23 15.88 3.89 0.16
N LEU A 24 15.00 2.91 0.39
CA LEU A 24 14.58 1.94 -0.63
C LEU A 24 13.76 2.58 -1.76
N ALA A 25 13.08 3.70 -1.51
CA ALA A 25 12.33 4.44 -2.51
C ALA A 25 13.24 5.03 -3.61
N VAL A 26 14.49 5.39 -3.30
CA VAL A 26 15.44 5.99 -4.25
C VAL A 26 15.77 5.05 -5.43
N PRO A 27 16.31 3.83 -5.22
CA PRO A 27 16.59 2.92 -6.34
C PRO A 27 15.31 2.51 -7.08
N LEU A 28 14.18 2.38 -6.38
CA LEU A 28 12.88 2.09 -7.01
C LEU A 28 12.44 3.23 -7.94
N ALA A 29 12.58 4.49 -7.52
CA ALA A 29 12.28 5.66 -8.33
C ALA A 29 13.18 5.73 -9.58
N ILE A 30 14.48 5.47 -9.43
CA ILE A 30 15.43 5.40 -10.56
C ILE A 30 15.01 4.32 -11.55
N ALA A 31 14.68 3.11 -11.06
CA ALA A 31 14.25 2.00 -11.91
C ALA A 31 12.91 2.27 -12.64
N LEU A 32 11.96 2.95 -11.98
CA LEU A 32 10.70 3.40 -12.57
C LEU A 32 10.93 4.47 -13.65
N ALA A 33 11.80 5.45 -13.38
CA ALA A 33 12.15 6.52 -14.30
C ALA A 33 12.84 5.98 -15.57
N GLY A 34 13.77 5.03 -15.40
CA GLY A 34 14.46 4.34 -16.49
C GLY A 34 13.60 3.33 -17.26
N GLY A 35 12.35 3.07 -16.82
CA GLY A 35 11.42 2.18 -17.51
C GLY A 35 11.72 0.68 -17.41
N GLY A 36 12.64 0.28 -16.51
CA GLY A 36 13.06 -1.11 -16.33
C GLY A 36 11.97 -2.01 -15.74
N LEU A 37 11.06 -1.45 -14.94
CA LEU A 37 10.04 -2.17 -14.18
C LEU A 37 8.72 -2.40 -14.92
N ARG A 38 8.73 -2.31 -16.25
CA ARG A 38 7.56 -2.55 -17.09
C ARG A 38 7.31 -4.05 -17.29
N GLY A 39 6.05 -4.46 -17.20
CA GLY A 39 5.56 -5.78 -17.59
C GLY A 39 5.29 -5.88 -19.09
N ASP A 40 4.79 -4.80 -19.69
CA ASP A 40 4.49 -4.71 -21.13
C ASP A 40 5.14 -3.47 -21.75
N ARG A 41 6.11 -3.72 -22.65
CA ARG A 41 6.84 -2.63 -23.33
C ARG A 41 6.09 -2.08 -24.55
N SER A 42 5.02 -2.73 -25.00
CA SER A 42 4.23 -2.30 -26.17
C SER A 42 3.30 -1.12 -25.88
N VAL A 43 2.92 -0.91 -24.62
CA VAL A 43 2.06 0.20 -24.16
C VAL A 43 2.85 1.18 -23.31
N THR A 44 2.56 2.48 -23.35
CA THR A 44 3.24 3.49 -22.50
C THR A 44 3.27 3.06 -21.02
N ARG A 45 4.32 3.40 -20.25
CA ARG A 45 4.45 3.02 -18.82
C ARG A 45 3.22 3.35 -17.97
N TRP A 46 2.56 4.46 -18.27
CA TRP A 46 1.32 4.89 -17.62
C TRP A 46 0.10 4.00 -17.90
N ARG A 47 0.19 3.03 -18.81
CA ARG A 47 -0.88 2.07 -19.13
C ARG A 47 -0.49 0.63 -18.79
N ASP A 48 0.70 0.43 -18.22
CA ASP A 48 1.21 -0.87 -17.83
C ASP A 48 0.87 -1.15 -16.35
N PRO A 49 -0.01 -2.12 -16.03
CA PRO A 49 -0.39 -2.43 -14.66
C PRO A 49 0.79 -2.81 -13.77
N VAL A 50 1.83 -3.45 -14.31
CA VAL A 50 3.02 -3.82 -13.51
C VAL A 50 3.79 -2.57 -13.11
N TRP A 51 3.99 -1.64 -14.05
CA TRP A 51 4.64 -0.37 -13.75
C TRP A 51 3.83 0.46 -12.74
N LEU A 52 2.50 0.49 -12.91
CA LEU A 52 1.59 1.18 -11.98
C LEU A 52 1.59 0.56 -10.58
N CYS A 53 1.73 -0.77 -10.47
CA CYS A 53 1.88 -1.45 -9.18
C CYS A 53 3.18 -1.03 -8.48
N TRP A 54 4.30 -1.01 -9.20
CA TRP A 54 5.58 -0.51 -8.67
C TRP A 54 5.52 0.97 -8.28
N ALA A 55 4.86 1.80 -9.08
CA ALA A 55 4.60 3.20 -8.74
C ALA A 55 3.76 3.32 -7.46
N GLY A 56 2.80 2.40 -7.26
CA GLY A 56 2.01 2.31 -6.04
C GLY A 56 2.86 1.96 -4.84
N THR A 57 3.76 0.99 -4.97
CA THR A 57 4.76 0.67 -3.93
C THR A 57 5.61 1.89 -3.59
N LEU A 58 6.13 2.60 -4.60
CA LEU A 58 6.93 3.81 -4.40
C LEU A 58 6.13 4.89 -3.64
N ALA A 59 4.91 5.17 -4.10
CA ALA A 59 4.02 6.14 -3.44
C ALA A 59 3.80 5.77 -1.97
N TYR A 60 3.66 4.48 -1.67
CA TYR A 60 3.39 4.01 -0.31
C TYR A 60 4.62 4.13 0.58
N LEU A 61 5.83 3.91 0.06
CA LEU A 61 7.06 4.18 0.82
C LEU A 61 7.16 5.65 1.25
N PHE A 62 6.72 6.60 0.42
CA PHE A 62 6.62 8.02 0.81
C PHE A 62 5.51 8.26 1.84
N HIS A 63 4.34 7.65 1.67
CA HIS A 63 3.24 7.76 2.62
C HIS A 63 3.62 7.28 4.03
N GLN A 64 4.38 6.19 4.11
CA GLN A 64 4.90 5.67 5.38
C GLN A 64 5.78 6.69 6.12
N VAL A 65 6.48 7.57 5.40
CA VAL A 65 7.26 8.66 6.01
C VAL A 65 6.35 9.73 6.59
N GLU A 66 5.25 10.09 5.93
CA GLU A 66 4.31 11.06 6.48
C GLU A 66 3.62 10.54 7.75
N GLU A 67 3.20 9.27 7.75
CA GLU A 67 2.51 8.68 8.91
C GLU A 67 3.46 8.40 10.08
N HIS A 68 4.63 7.83 9.79
CA HIS A 68 5.50 7.19 10.77
C HIS A 68 6.92 7.77 10.80
N GLY A 69 7.26 8.69 9.92
CA GLY A 69 8.48 9.49 10.01
C GLY A 69 8.14 10.82 10.65
N VAL A 70 7.86 11.80 9.80
CA VAL A 70 7.46 13.16 10.17
C VAL A 70 6.28 13.55 9.28
N ASP A 71 5.20 13.99 9.91
CA ASP A 71 3.98 14.36 9.21
C ASP A 71 4.09 15.76 8.57
N ALA A 72 3.06 16.19 7.84
CA ALA A 72 3.06 17.49 7.15
C ALA A 72 3.12 18.71 8.10
N LEU A 73 2.86 18.52 9.40
CA LEU A 73 2.95 19.54 10.43
C LEU A 73 4.27 19.50 11.20
N GLY A 74 5.19 18.59 10.84
CA GLY A 74 6.48 18.44 11.49
C GLY A 74 6.43 17.57 12.76
N VAL A 75 5.33 16.86 13.00
CA VAL A 75 5.16 16.00 14.18
C VAL A 75 5.76 14.62 13.89
N PRO A 76 6.75 14.16 14.66
CA PRO A 76 7.34 12.84 14.47
C PRO A 76 6.37 11.74 14.92
N TYR A 77 6.31 10.64 14.15
CA TYR A 77 5.51 9.44 14.46
C TYR A 77 4.01 9.71 14.73
N ALA A 78 3.45 10.75 14.10
CA ALA A 78 2.15 11.33 14.43
C ALA A 78 0.98 10.34 14.29
N PHE A 79 1.04 9.40 13.33
CA PHE A 79 -0.04 8.44 13.11
C PHE A 79 -0.32 7.58 14.35
N ARG A 80 0.72 7.20 15.12
CA ARG A 80 0.51 6.43 16.35
C ARG A 80 -0.32 7.22 17.34
N GLY A 81 -0.01 8.51 17.55
CA GLY A 81 -0.79 9.38 18.44
C GLY A 81 -2.25 9.48 18.00
N MET A 82 -2.49 9.72 16.71
CA MET A 82 -3.84 9.78 16.14
C MET A 82 -4.61 8.47 16.30
N LEU A 83 -3.97 7.32 15.99
CA LEU A 83 -4.57 6.01 16.14
C LEU A 83 -4.97 5.73 17.59
N CYS A 84 -4.08 6.02 18.53
CA CYS A 84 -4.33 5.83 19.96
C CYS A 84 -5.48 6.74 20.45
N ALA A 85 -5.49 8.01 20.06
CA ALA A 85 -6.55 8.96 20.41
C ALA A 85 -7.92 8.51 19.88
N THR A 86 -7.97 7.97 18.65
CA THR A 86 -9.19 7.39 18.05
C THR A 86 -9.82 6.29 18.92
N PHE A 87 -9.00 5.55 19.67
CA PHE A 87 -9.45 4.49 20.58
C PHE A 87 -9.57 4.92 22.05
N GLY A 88 -9.55 6.23 22.33
CA GLY A 88 -9.71 6.77 23.68
C GLY A 88 -8.42 6.80 24.50
N PHE A 89 -7.25 6.69 23.86
CA PHE A 89 -5.93 6.78 24.49
C PHE A 89 -5.19 8.04 24.01
N PRO A 90 -5.52 9.24 24.54
CA PRO A 90 -4.95 10.49 24.05
C PRO A 90 -3.46 10.66 24.40
N ASP A 91 -2.97 9.98 25.44
CA ASP A 91 -1.55 9.95 25.78
C ASP A 91 -0.85 8.79 25.02
N PRO A 92 0.08 9.09 24.09
CA PRO A 92 0.83 8.06 23.36
C PRO A 92 1.68 7.17 24.27
N ALA A 93 2.08 7.63 25.46
CA ALA A 93 2.85 6.83 26.42
C ALA A 93 1.98 5.75 27.08
N ALA A 94 0.69 6.04 27.27
CA ALA A 94 -0.29 5.10 27.82
C ALA A 94 -0.96 4.20 26.75
N CYS A 95 -0.60 4.37 25.47
CA CYS A 95 -1.28 3.68 24.39
C CYS A 95 -1.01 2.17 24.41
N PRO A 96 -2.04 1.32 24.53
CA PRO A 96 -1.88 -0.13 24.61
C PRO A 96 -1.55 -0.77 23.26
N ILE A 97 -1.69 -0.03 22.15
CA ILE A 97 -1.42 -0.52 20.80
C ILE A 97 0.09 -0.71 20.63
N PRO A 98 0.57 -1.96 20.42
CA PRO A 98 2.01 -2.23 20.29
C PRO A 98 2.57 -1.58 19.02
N GLU A 99 3.74 -0.95 19.09
CA GLU A 99 4.41 -0.42 17.89
C GLU A 99 4.70 -1.50 16.83
N ALA A 100 4.91 -2.74 17.29
CA ALA A 100 5.08 -3.90 16.43
C ALA A 100 3.85 -4.15 15.53
N PHE A 101 2.64 -3.78 15.96
CA PHE A 101 1.44 -3.86 15.12
C PHE A 101 1.56 -2.94 13.90
N ILE A 102 1.94 -1.67 14.11
CA ILE A 102 2.12 -0.69 13.02
C ILE A 102 3.18 -1.17 12.03
N THR A 103 4.30 -1.67 12.55
CA THR A 103 5.39 -2.21 11.72
C THR A 103 4.94 -3.45 10.93
N ALA A 104 4.21 -4.36 11.57
CA ALA A 104 3.70 -5.60 10.98
C ALA A 104 2.56 -5.38 9.98
N VAL A 105 1.82 -4.27 10.07
CA VAL A 105 0.95 -3.83 8.99
C VAL A 105 1.81 -3.38 7.81
N ASN A 106 2.75 -2.49 8.05
CA ASN A 106 3.38 -1.73 6.97
C ASN A 106 4.41 -2.51 6.14
N ILE A 107 5.33 -3.23 6.79
CA ILE A 107 6.41 -3.93 6.07
C ILE A 107 5.85 -5.06 5.18
N PRO A 108 5.03 -6.00 5.70
CA PRO A 108 4.47 -7.08 4.88
C PRO A 108 3.56 -6.56 3.76
N VAL A 109 2.69 -5.59 4.05
CA VAL A 109 1.76 -5.01 3.07
C VAL A 109 2.55 -4.28 1.96
N VAL A 110 3.43 -3.36 2.31
CA VAL A 110 4.05 -2.46 1.33
C VAL A 110 5.33 -3.04 0.73
N TRP A 111 6.24 -3.54 1.56
CA TRP A 111 7.58 -3.93 1.12
C TRP A 111 7.60 -5.32 0.51
N LEU A 112 6.60 -6.16 0.81
CA LEU A 112 6.49 -7.50 0.24
C LEU A 112 5.31 -7.61 -0.72
N ALA A 113 4.08 -7.30 -0.29
CA ALA A 113 2.90 -7.60 -1.12
C ALA A 113 2.86 -6.77 -2.41
N GLY A 114 3.22 -5.49 -2.36
CA GLY A 114 3.34 -4.66 -3.57
C GLY A 114 4.32 -5.24 -4.60
N PRO A 115 5.60 -5.46 -4.25
CA PRO A 115 6.57 -6.13 -5.12
C PRO A 115 6.15 -7.50 -5.62
N VAL A 116 5.60 -8.36 -4.75
CA VAL A 116 5.11 -9.69 -5.13
C VAL A 116 3.97 -9.58 -6.15
N CYS A 117 3.00 -8.69 -5.92
CA CYS A 117 1.90 -8.43 -6.85
C CYS A 117 2.41 -7.93 -8.21
N ALA A 118 3.41 -7.05 -8.22
CA ALA A 118 4.01 -6.55 -9.45
C ALA A 118 4.72 -7.66 -10.24
N LEU A 119 5.47 -8.53 -9.56
CA LEU A 119 6.17 -9.67 -10.15
C LEU A 119 5.19 -10.71 -10.72
N LEU A 120 4.18 -11.11 -9.95
CA LEU A 120 3.12 -12.00 -10.42
C LEU A 120 2.30 -11.35 -11.55
N GLY A 121 2.16 -10.03 -11.49
CA GLY A 121 1.53 -9.17 -12.48
C GLY A 121 2.09 -9.28 -13.89
N ARG A 122 3.38 -9.66 -14.03
CA ARG A 122 4.04 -9.83 -15.33
C ARG A 122 3.39 -10.92 -16.18
N GLN A 123 2.85 -11.96 -15.52
CA GLN A 123 2.12 -13.05 -16.18
C GLN A 123 0.61 -12.86 -16.05
N ARG A 124 0.15 -12.19 -15.00
CA ARG A 124 -1.27 -11.99 -14.68
C ARG A 124 -1.53 -10.53 -14.31
N PRO A 125 -1.76 -9.63 -15.28
CA PRO A 125 -1.88 -8.18 -15.02
C PRO A 125 -2.90 -7.80 -13.94
N ALA A 126 -3.94 -8.64 -13.72
CA ALA A 126 -4.90 -8.46 -12.65
C ALA A 126 -4.25 -8.49 -11.25
N LEU A 127 -3.22 -9.32 -11.03
CA LEU A 127 -2.55 -9.42 -9.74
C LEU A 127 -1.72 -8.17 -9.42
N ALA A 128 -1.15 -7.50 -10.42
CA ALA A 128 -0.54 -6.18 -10.21
C ALA A 128 -1.59 -5.14 -9.78
N LEU A 129 -2.81 -5.21 -10.31
CA LEU A 129 -3.89 -4.32 -9.91
C LEU A 129 -4.34 -4.58 -8.46
N ALA A 130 -4.26 -5.82 -7.96
CA ALA A 130 -4.74 -6.18 -6.63
C ALA A 130 -4.11 -5.34 -5.51
N TRP A 131 -2.81 -5.05 -5.64
CA TRP A 131 -2.08 -4.19 -4.71
C TRP A 131 -2.70 -2.80 -4.58
N LEU A 132 -3.15 -2.20 -5.69
CA LEU A 132 -3.66 -0.83 -5.69
C LEU A 132 -5.01 -0.65 -4.97
N GLY A 133 -5.63 -1.74 -4.52
CA GLY A 133 -6.76 -1.67 -3.60
C GLY A 133 -6.36 -1.13 -2.24
N VAL A 134 -5.13 -1.39 -1.80
CA VAL A 134 -4.62 -0.93 -0.50
C VAL A 134 -4.47 0.60 -0.46
N PRO A 135 -3.68 1.27 -1.33
CA PRO A 135 -3.59 2.72 -1.34
C PRO A 135 -4.94 3.41 -1.66
N ALA A 136 -5.81 2.79 -2.47
CA ALA A 136 -7.14 3.34 -2.75
C ALA A 136 -8.02 3.40 -1.49
N VAL A 137 -8.05 2.32 -0.70
CA VAL A 137 -8.85 2.29 0.54
C VAL A 137 -8.18 3.10 1.64
N ASN A 138 -6.86 3.09 1.73
CA ASN A 138 -6.12 3.93 2.64
C ASN A 138 -6.38 5.43 2.34
N THR A 139 -6.48 5.84 1.06
CA THR A 139 -6.92 7.19 0.69
C THR A 139 -8.24 7.57 1.37
N MET A 140 -9.22 6.66 1.35
CA MET A 140 -10.51 6.89 2.00
C MET A 140 -10.38 6.93 3.53
N ALA A 141 -9.49 6.13 4.11
CA ALA A 141 -9.24 6.10 5.55
C ALA A 141 -8.62 7.41 6.08
N HIS A 142 -7.92 8.19 5.25
CA HIS A 142 -7.47 9.54 5.63
C HIS A 142 -8.43 10.65 5.21
N LEU A 143 -8.99 10.55 4.00
CA LEU A 143 -9.86 11.58 3.45
C LEU A 143 -11.17 11.70 4.23
N VAL A 144 -11.81 10.58 4.59
CA VAL A 144 -13.11 10.61 5.26
C VAL A 144 -13.01 11.27 6.64
N PRO A 145 -12.10 10.87 7.55
CA PRO A 145 -11.92 11.58 8.83
C PRO A 145 -11.58 13.05 8.62
N ALA A 146 -10.70 13.38 7.66
CA ALA A 146 -10.34 14.77 7.40
C ALA A 146 -11.53 15.66 7.03
N VAL A 147 -12.46 15.15 6.22
CA VAL A 147 -13.67 15.86 5.81
C VAL A 147 -14.67 15.95 6.97
N VAL A 148 -14.86 14.85 7.72
CA VAL A 148 -15.81 14.79 8.83
C VAL A 148 -15.38 15.68 9.99
N GLU A 149 -14.09 15.67 10.32
CA GLU A 149 -13.51 16.41 11.45
C GLU A 149 -13.07 17.82 11.06
N GLY A 150 -12.97 18.11 9.75
CA GLY A 150 -12.46 19.39 9.24
C GLY A 150 -10.98 19.62 9.59
N ALA A 151 -10.23 18.55 9.82
CA ALA A 151 -8.88 18.59 10.35
C ALA A 151 -7.93 17.72 9.52
N TYR A 152 -6.65 18.14 9.48
CA TYR A 152 -5.60 17.30 8.93
C TYR A 152 -5.37 16.07 9.82
N ASN A 153 -5.05 14.93 9.20
CA ASN A 153 -4.54 13.76 9.89
C ASN A 153 -3.26 13.23 9.21
N PRO A 154 -2.35 12.58 9.96
CA PRO A 154 -1.10 12.06 9.42
C PRO A 154 -1.35 11.09 8.26
N GLY A 155 -0.75 11.35 7.10
CA GLY A 155 -0.92 10.55 5.88
C GLY A 155 -1.85 11.19 4.84
N LEU A 156 -2.61 12.24 5.21
CA LEU A 156 -3.57 12.89 4.32
C LEU A 156 -2.92 13.50 3.08
N VAL A 157 -1.74 14.13 3.21
CA VAL A 157 -1.12 14.83 2.07
C VAL A 157 -0.73 13.84 0.99
N THR A 158 -0.01 12.78 1.33
CA THR A 158 0.40 11.74 0.38
C THR A 158 -0.78 10.89 -0.08
N ALA A 159 -1.81 10.69 0.74
CA ALA A 159 -3.06 10.08 0.30
C ALA A 159 -3.71 10.86 -0.86
N LEU A 160 -3.79 12.19 -0.75
CA LEU A 160 -4.38 13.05 -1.78
C LEU A 160 -3.47 13.25 -3.00
N VAL A 161 -2.17 13.45 -2.78
CA VAL A 161 -1.23 13.82 -3.84
C VAL A 161 -0.68 12.59 -4.58
N LEU A 162 -0.58 11.44 -3.92
CA LEU A 162 0.01 10.23 -4.50
C LEU A 162 -1.03 9.12 -4.69
N PHE A 163 -1.72 8.70 -3.62
CA PHE A 163 -2.58 7.52 -3.69
C PHE A 163 -3.84 7.74 -4.53
N LEU A 164 -4.54 8.84 -4.32
CA LEU A 164 -5.78 9.16 -5.03
C LEU A 164 -5.56 9.22 -6.55
N PRO A 165 -4.65 10.06 -7.10
CA PRO A 165 -4.47 10.16 -8.54
C PRO A 165 -3.95 8.85 -9.14
N LEU A 166 -3.03 8.16 -8.46
CA LEU A 166 -2.47 6.91 -8.97
C LEU A 166 -3.51 5.79 -8.99
N SER A 167 -4.28 5.62 -7.92
CA SER A 167 -5.34 4.61 -7.84
C SER A 167 -6.44 4.87 -8.87
N ALA A 168 -6.92 6.11 -8.96
CA ALA A 168 -7.93 6.51 -9.93
C ALA A 168 -7.47 6.26 -11.38
N TRP A 169 -6.22 6.62 -11.69
CA TRP A 169 -5.63 6.39 -13.00
C TRP A 169 -5.49 4.89 -13.32
N SER A 170 -5.00 4.09 -12.37
CA SER A 170 -4.89 2.64 -12.55
C SER A 170 -6.23 1.96 -12.75
N PHE A 171 -7.27 2.38 -12.04
CA PHE A 171 -8.62 1.86 -12.26
C PHE A 171 -9.15 2.27 -13.62
N ARG A 172 -8.92 3.50 -14.08
CA ARG A 172 -9.25 3.92 -15.43
C ARG A 172 -8.53 3.06 -16.49
N VAL A 173 -7.25 2.78 -16.32
CA VAL A 173 -6.47 1.88 -17.21
C VAL A 173 -7.07 0.47 -17.21
N ALA A 174 -7.39 -0.08 -16.04
CA ALA A 174 -7.98 -1.40 -15.92
C ALA A 174 -9.38 -1.49 -16.57
N LEU A 175 -10.22 -0.46 -16.43
CA LEU A 175 -11.53 -0.40 -17.08
C LEU A 175 -11.44 -0.35 -18.60
N GLY A 176 -10.38 0.26 -19.15
CA GLY A 176 -10.12 0.31 -20.59
C GLY A 176 -9.49 -0.94 -21.19
N ARG A 177 -9.14 -1.94 -20.36
CA ARG A 177 -8.46 -3.17 -20.78
C ARG A 177 -9.43 -4.37 -20.86
N PRO A 178 -9.54 -5.05 -22.03
CA PRO A 178 -10.44 -6.20 -22.20
C PRO A 178 -10.14 -7.37 -21.24
N ASP A 179 -8.87 -7.57 -20.88
CA ASP A 179 -8.41 -8.65 -20.00
C ASP A 179 -8.61 -8.37 -18.50
N LEU A 180 -8.92 -7.12 -18.12
CA LEU A 180 -9.15 -6.71 -16.72
C LEU A 180 -10.62 -6.32 -16.49
N GLY A 181 -11.00 -5.13 -16.94
CA GLY A 181 -12.34 -4.58 -16.85
C GLY A 181 -12.87 -4.40 -15.41
N ARG A 182 -14.19 -4.26 -15.32
CA ARG A 182 -14.91 -3.95 -14.07
C ARG A 182 -14.71 -4.98 -12.97
N ARG A 183 -14.58 -6.27 -13.31
CA ARG A 183 -14.39 -7.36 -12.32
C ARG A 183 -13.05 -7.23 -11.61
N ALA A 184 -11.98 -6.92 -12.34
CA ALA A 184 -10.66 -6.72 -11.75
C ALA A 184 -10.68 -5.51 -10.79
N VAL A 185 -11.27 -4.39 -11.21
CA VAL A 185 -11.40 -3.19 -10.36
C VAL A 185 -12.23 -3.47 -9.11
N ALA A 186 -13.40 -4.10 -9.25
CA ALA A 186 -14.25 -4.46 -8.12
C ALA A 186 -13.53 -5.42 -7.15
N GLY A 187 -12.83 -6.43 -7.68
CA GLY A 187 -12.02 -7.35 -6.87
C GLY A 187 -10.88 -6.64 -6.13
N THR A 188 -10.22 -5.69 -6.79
CA THR A 188 -9.16 -4.88 -6.19
C THR A 188 -9.68 -4.03 -5.04
N VAL A 189 -10.77 -3.28 -5.25
CA VAL A 189 -11.38 -2.44 -4.20
C VAL A 189 -11.87 -3.30 -3.05
N ALA A 190 -12.60 -4.38 -3.33
CA ALA A 190 -13.07 -5.31 -2.31
C ALA A 190 -11.90 -5.94 -1.52
N GLY A 191 -10.81 -6.29 -2.20
CA GLY A 191 -9.60 -6.83 -1.57
C GLY A 191 -8.96 -5.83 -0.60
N GLY A 192 -8.84 -4.56 -1.03
CA GLY A 192 -8.38 -3.48 -0.16
C GLY A 192 -9.28 -3.28 1.06
N VAL A 193 -10.61 -3.29 0.88
CA VAL A 193 -11.58 -3.13 1.97
C VAL A 193 -11.47 -4.28 2.97
N LEU A 194 -11.42 -5.53 2.48
CA LEU A 194 -11.29 -6.71 3.34
C LEU A 194 -9.99 -6.71 4.13
N LEU A 195 -8.86 -6.33 3.52
CA LEU A 195 -7.58 -6.19 4.21
C LEU A 195 -7.68 -5.19 5.37
N HIS A 196 -8.26 -4.01 5.13
CA HIS A 196 -8.43 -2.99 6.18
C HIS A 196 -9.44 -3.43 7.25
N ALA A 197 -10.49 -4.15 6.86
CA ALA A 197 -11.46 -4.70 7.81
C ALA A 197 -10.82 -5.75 8.74
N VAL A 198 -9.95 -6.62 8.21
CA VAL A 198 -9.19 -7.60 9.02
C VAL A 198 -8.19 -6.89 9.93
N LEU A 199 -7.48 -5.89 9.41
CA LEU A 199 -6.57 -5.05 10.21
C LEU A 199 -7.33 -4.45 11.39
N MET A 200 -8.41 -3.70 11.11
CA MET A 200 -9.15 -2.97 12.13
C MET A 200 -9.88 -3.90 13.09
N GLY A 201 -10.50 -4.97 12.58
CA GLY A 201 -11.19 -5.96 13.39
C GLY A 201 -10.24 -6.70 14.35
N SER A 202 -9.03 -7.03 13.91
CA SER A 202 -8.03 -7.66 14.78
C SER A 202 -7.51 -6.71 15.86
N LEU A 203 -7.32 -5.43 15.53
CA LEU A 203 -6.96 -4.40 16.52
C LEU A 203 -8.05 -4.24 17.58
N LEU A 204 -9.32 -4.16 17.16
CA LEU A 204 -10.46 -4.10 18.08
C LEU A 204 -10.54 -5.35 18.97
N ALA A 205 -10.29 -6.54 18.41
CA ALA A 205 -10.25 -7.78 19.19
C ALA A 205 -9.11 -7.77 20.22
N PHE A 206 -7.94 -7.23 19.88
CA PHE A 206 -6.82 -7.06 20.79
C PHE A 206 -7.16 -6.09 21.93
N LEU A 207 -7.71 -4.91 21.60
CA LEU A 207 -8.11 -3.91 22.59
C LEU A 207 -9.21 -4.43 23.54
N ALA A 208 -10.06 -5.33 23.06
CA ALA A 208 -11.05 -6.03 23.88
C ALA A 208 -10.48 -7.20 24.70
N GLY A 209 -9.17 -7.43 24.69
CA GLY A 209 -8.50 -8.53 25.42
C GLY A 209 -8.78 -9.93 24.85
N ARG A 210 -9.33 -10.04 23.64
CA ARG A 210 -9.71 -11.33 23.04
C ARG A 210 -8.55 -12.05 22.36
N ILE A 211 -7.53 -11.32 21.94
CA ILE A 211 -6.31 -11.88 21.34
C ILE A 211 -5.07 -11.21 21.95
N GLY A 212 -3.98 -11.96 22.03
CA GLY A 212 -2.69 -11.42 22.46
C GLY A 212 -1.89 -10.77 21.33
N THR A 213 -0.84 -10.04 21.67
CA THR A 213 0.06 -9.32 20.74
C THR A 213 0.62 -10.22 19.63
N ALA A 214 1.03 -11.44 19.97
CA ALA A 214 1.61 -12.37 18.99
C ALA A 214 0.63 -12.71 17.86
N LEU A 215 -0.63 -12.97 18.20
CA LEU A 215 -1.67 -13.26 17.21
C LEU A 215 -2.04 -12.00 16.42
N LEU A 216 -2.14 -10.85 17.07
CA LEU A 216 -2.38 -9.56 16.40
C LEU A 216 -1.33 -9.32 15.30
N VAL A 217 -0.03 -9.46 15.63
CA VAL A 217 1.09 -9.29 14.70
C VAL A 217 1.06 -10.32 13.58
N LEU A 218 0.84 -11.60 13.91
CA LEU A 218 0.77 -12.67 12.92
C LEU A 218 -0.34 -12.43 11.89
N ILE A 219 -1.52 -11.96 12.33
CA ILE A 219 -2.61 -11.58 11.44
C ILE A 219 -2.11 -10.54 10.43
N GLN A 220 -1.42 -9.48 10.87
CA GLN A 220 -0.95 -8.43 9.95
C GLN A 220 0.11 -8.90 8.95
N ILE A 221 0.93 -9.89 9.34
CA ILE A 221 1.92 -10.49 8.42
C ILE A 221 1.23 -11.28 7.31
N VAL A 222 0.13 -11.96 7.60
CA VAL A 222 -0.60 -12.83 6.66
C VAL A 222 -1.67 -12.07 5.86
N ASN A 223 -2.26 -11.03 6.44
CA ASN A 223 -3.32 -10.20 5.87
C ASN A 223 -3.08 -9.72 4.41
N PRO A 224 -1.84 -9.37 3.97
CA PRO A 224 -1.56 -8.93 2.61
C PRO A 224 -1.86 -9.96 1.52
N VAL A 225 -2.08 -11.23 1.87
CA VAL A 225 -2.49 -12.28 0.91
C VAL A 225 -3.93 -12.06 0.41
N ILE A 226 -4.78 -11.37 1.17
CA ILE A 226 -6.22 -11.23 0.87
C ILE A 226 -6.47 -10.55 -0.50
N PRO A 227 -5.93 -9.34 -0.80
CA PRO A 227 -6.20 -8.69 -2.08
C PRO A 227 -5.81 -9.53 -3.32
N PRO A 228 -4.58 -10.06 -3.45
CA PRO A 228 -4.22 -10.85 -4.62
C PRO A 228 -4.99 -12.17 -4.70
N ALA A 229 -5.30 -12.83 -3.58
CA ALA A 229 -6.10 -14.06 -3.59
C ALA A 229 -7.52 -13.81 -4.11
N LEU A 230 -8.18 -12.75 -3.63
CA LEU A 230 -9.52 -12.37 -4.09
C LEU A 230 -9.51 -12.01 -5.58
N VAL A 231 -8.58 -11.16 -6.01
CA VAL A 231 -8.47 -10.76 -7.42
C VAL A 231 -8.19 -11.98 -8.30
N ALA A 232 -7.27 -12.86 -7.91
CA ALA A 232 -6.99 -14.10 -8.62
C ALA A 232 -8.25 -14.95 -8.84
N ARG A 233 -9.11 -15.03 -7.81
CA ARG A 233 -10.36 -15.81 -7.81
C ARG A 233 -11.42 -15.21 -8.73
N VAL A 234 -11.65 -13.89 -8.67
CA VAL A 234 -12.71 -13.23 -9.45
C VAL A 234 -12.34 -13.01 -10.91
N THR A 235 -11.04 -13.03 -11.24
CA THR A 235 -10.54 -12.95 -12.62
C THR A 235 -10.11 -14.32 -13.19
N ALA A 236 -10.36 -15.42 -12.48
CA ALA A 236 -10.10 -16.76 -13.01
C ALA A 236 -10.89 -16.98 -14.32
N GLY A 237 -10.22 -17.42 -15.38
CA GLY A 237 -10.83 -17.70 -16.68
C GLY A 237 -10.91 -16.55 -17.70
N ARG A 238 -10.34 -15.36 -17.40
CA ARG A 238 -10.31 -14.20 -18.33
C ARG A 238 -8.95 -13.89 -18.95
N GLN A 239 -7.98 -14.79 -18.82
CA GLN A 239 -6.71 -14.63 -19.53
C GLN A 239 -6.97 -14.75 -21.04
N ILE A 240 -6.95 -13.62 -21.73
CA ILE A 240 -6.88 -13.61 -23.19
C ILE A 240 -5.50 -14.16 -23.54
N SER A 241 -5.45 -15.24 -24.33
CA SER A 241 -4.18 -15.82 -24.80
C SER A 241 -3.27 -14.71 -25.32
N PRO A 242 -1.96 -14.73 -25.01
CA PRO A 242 -1.05 -13.75 -25.57
C PRO A 242 -1.16 -13.77 -27.10
N PRO A 243 -1.06 -12.60 -27.76
CA PRO A 243 -1.03 -12.57 -29.21
C PRO A 243 0.10 -13.50 -29.71
N PRO A 244 -0.11 -14.23 -30.81
CA PRO A 244 0.90 -15.14 -31.33
C PRO A 244 2.23 -14.40 -31.52
N ALA A 245 3.33 -15.07 -31.19
CA ALA A 245 4.67 -14.51 -31.33
C ALA A 245 4.85 -13.97 -32.75
N ARG A 246 5.32 -12.72 -32.88
CA ARG A 246 5.64 -12.16 -34.20
C ARG A 246 6.65 -13.09 -34.90
N PRO A 247 6.44 -13.44 -36.19
CA PRO A 247 7.42 -14.20 -36.95
C PRO A 247 8.79 -13.55 -36.83
N ARG A 248 9.85 -14.36 -36.65
CA ARG A 248 11.21 -13.85 -36.69
C ARG A 248 11.46 -13.21 -38.06
N PRO A 249 12.07 -12.03 -38.15
CA PRO A 249 12.47 -11.48 -39.44
C PRO A 249 13.47 -12.47 -40.06
N GLY A 250 13.10 -13.10 -41.19
CA GLY A 250 14.01 -13.96 -41.96
C GLY A 250 13.58 -15.39 -42.26
N SER A 251 12.39 -15.85 -41.86
CA SER A 251 11.87 -17.14 -42.36
C SER A 251 11.03 -16.94 -43.63
N ARG A 252 11.70 -16.92 -44.78
CA ARG A 252 11.13 -17.31 -46.08
C ARG A 252 11.99 -18.42 -46.66
#